data_AF-A0A953EU96-F1
#
_entry.id   AF-A0A953EU96-F1
#
_cell.length_a   1.000
_cell.length_b   1.000
_cell.length_c   1.000
_cell.angle_alpha   90.00
_cell.angle_beta   90.00
_cell.angle_gamma   90.00
#
_symmetry.space_group_name_H-M   'P 1'
#
loop_
_entity.id
_entity.type
_entity.pdbx_description
1 polymer ?
#
loop_
_entity_poly.entity_id
_entity_poly.type
_entity_poly.pdbx_seq_one_letter_code
_entity_poly.pdbx_strand_id
1 'polypeptide(L)'
;MGTGCRNEAGLADLTGRADGPPTDLPSGFLTTLDRWTVRIAEASASAGMPVELDGAAILSERARLSSLTRQGAVSCGGSCHLVRASDGWLAVSLSRD
;
A
#
# COMPACT_ATOMS: atom_id res chain seq x y z
N MET A 1 -22.76 -9.72 -11.66
CA MET A 1 -21.71 -8.69 -11.53
C MET A 1 -21.61 -8.38 -10.04
N GLY A 2 -20.91 -9.23 -9.30
CA GLY A 2 -20.96 -9.26 -7.84
C GLY A 2 -20.14 -8.11 -7.26
N THR A 3 -20.79 -7.25 -6.49
CA THR A 3 -20.12 -6.34 -5.56
C THR A 3 -19.44 -7.18 -4.49
N GLY A 4 -18.16 -7.50 -4.71
CA GLY A 4 -17.29 -8.01 -3.66
C GLY A 4 -17.26 -7.00 -2.51
N CYS A 5 -17.43 -7.49 -1.29
CA CYS A 5 -17.34 -6.69 -0.07
C CYS A 5 -15.91 -6.10 0.01
N ARG A 6 -15.73 -4.85 -0.42
CA ARG A 6 -14.45 -4.14 -0.35
C ARG A 6 -14.05 -3.99 1.11
N ASN A 7 -13.00 -4.68 1.53
CA ASN A 7 -12.45 -4.50 2.87
C ASN A 7 -11.28 -3.50 2.81
N GLU A 8 -11.63 -2.21 2.75
CA GLU A 8 -10.66 -1.09 2.83
C GLU A 8 -10.10 -0.92 4.25
N ALA A 9 -10.66 -1.63 5.23
CA ALA A 9 -10.24 -1.59 6.62
C ALA A 9 -8.75 -1.91 6.74
N GLY A 10 -7.98 -0.98 7.30
CA GLY A 10 -6.57 -1.16 7.63
C GLY A 10 -5.56 -0.39 6.77
N LEU A 11 -5.89 0.03 5.54
CA LEU A 11 -4.91 0.74 4.70
C LEU A 11 -4.66 2.18 5.16
N ALA A 12 -5.72 2.87 5.59
CA ALA A 12 -5.58 4.20 6.18
C ALA A 12 -4.69 4.17 7.45
N ASP A 13 -4.72 3.06 8.21
CA ASP A 13 -3.92 2.90 9.43
C ASP A 13 -2.40 2.88 9.21
N LEU A 14 -1.98 2.66 7.95
CA LEU A 14 -0.58 2.70 7.50
C LEU A 14 -0.11 4.10 7.10
N THR A 15 -1.02 5.08 7.05
CA THR A 15 -0.72 6.43 6.59
C THR A 15 -0.90 7.43 7.74
N GLY A 16 0.06 8.34 7.89
CA GLY A 16 0.05 9.37 8.93
C GLY A 16 1.32 9.35 9.78
N ARG A 17 1.39 10.27 10.77
CA ARG A 17 2.48 10.30 11.76
C ARG A 17 2.36 9.08 12.69
N ALA A 18 3.50 8.58 13.18
CA ALA A 18 3.57 7.41 14.06
C ALA A 18 2.62 7.54 15.27
N ASP A 19 2.71 8.66 15.99
CA ASP A 19 1.88 8.95 17.17
C ASP A 19 0.60 9.73 16.84
N GLY A 20 0.32 9.93 15.55
CA GLY A 20 -0.85 10.66 15.08
C GLY A 20 -2.04 9.73 14.78
N PRO A 21 -3.24 10.30 14.59
CA PRO A 21 -4.33 9.55 13.99
C PRO A 21 -3.96 9.12 12.56
N PRO A 22 -4.55 8.03 12.05
CA PRO A 22 -4.52 7.71 10.64
C PRO A 22 -4.96 8.91 9.79
N THR A 23 -4.39 9.02 8.60
CA THR A 23 -4.85 9.99 7.59
C THR A 23 -5.53 9.27 6.46
N ASP A 24 -6.45 9.97 5.78
CA ASP A 24 -7.09 9.45 4.58
C ASP A 24 -6.05 9.02 3.54
N LEU A 25 -6.44 8.01 2.76
CA LEU A 25 -5.63 7.55 1.64
C LEU A 25 -5.49 8.66 0.60
N PRO A 26 -4.34 8.74 -0.10
CA PRO A 26 -4.18 9.66 -1.21
C PRO A 26 -5.29 9.49 -2.24
N SER A 27 -5.78 10.60 -2.81
CA SER A 27 -6.82 10.58 -3.83
C SER A 27 -6.43 9.67 -5.00
N GLY A 28 -7.34 8.77 -5.39
CA GLY A 28 -7.13 7.85 -6.50
C GLY A 28 -6.28 6.61 -6.15
N PHE A 29 -5.86 6.44 -4.89
CA PHE A 29 -5.11 5.25 -4.46
C PHE A 29 -5.90 3.96 -4.72
N LEU A 30 -7.15 3.88 -4.26
CA LEU A 30 -8.01 2.70 -4.47
C LEU A 30 -8.28 2.45 -5.96
N THR A 31 -8.57 3.51 -6.73
CA THR A 31 -8.74 3.41 -8.19
C THR A 31 -7.46 2.89 -8.88
N THR A 32 -6.29 3.27 -8.38
CA THR A 32 -5.01 2.78 -8.88
C THR A 32 -4.82 1.31 -8.53
N LEU A 33 -5.21 0.87 -7.32
CA LEU A 33 -5.21 -0.54 -6.95
C LEU A 33 -6.14 -1.37 -7.85
N ASP A 34 -7.37 -0.92 -8.09
CA ASP A 34 -8.31 -1.60 -8.99
C ASP A 34 -7.73 -1.76 -10.40
N ARG A 35 -7.00 -0.75 -10.89
CA ARG A 35 -6.33 -0.85 -12.18
C ARG A 35 -5.23 -1.91 -12.18
N TRP A 36 -4.49 -2.05 -11.08
CA TRP A 36 -3.46 -3.07 -10.95
C TRP A 36 -4.04 -4.48 -10.86
N THR A 37 -5.16 -4.67 -10.14
CA THR A 37 -5.80 -5.99 -10.06
C THR A 37 -6.30 -6.45 -11.43
N VAL A 38 -6.91 -5.56 -12.23
CA VAL A 38 -7.30 -5.85 -13.62
C VAL A 38 -6.08 -6.25 -14.47
N ARG A 39 -4.98 -5.49 -14.38
CA ARG A 39 -3.75 -5.80 -15.13
C ARG A 39 -3.16 -7.16 -14.74
N ILE A 40 -3.23 -7.53 -13.47
CA ILE A 40 -2.77 -8.83 -12.99
C ILE A 40 -3.69 -9.94 -13.53
N ALA A 41 -5.01 -9.75 -13.51
CA ALA A 41 -5.97 -10.69 -14.07
C ALA A 41 -5.73 -10.91 -15.58
N GLU A 42 -5.55 -9.84 -16.35
CA GLU A 42 -5.24 -9.91 -17.79
C GLU A 42 -3.91 -10.63 -18.07
N ALA A 43 -2.84 -10.28 -17.34
CA ALA A 43 -1.54 -10.90 -17.51
C ALA A 43 -1.56 -12.39 -17.15
N SER A 44 -2.24 -12.77 -16.07
CA SER A 44 -2.34 -14.16 -15.63
C SER A 44 -3.30 -14.99 -16.50
N ALA A 45 -4.34 -14.38 -17.06
CA ALA A 45 -5.19 -15.02 -18.08
C ALA A 45 -4.37 -15.41 -19.32
N SER A 46 -3.40 -14.59 -19.73
CA SER A 46 -2.49 -14.94 -20.84
C SER A 46 -1.62 -16.17 -20.55
N ALA A 47 -1.40 -16.49 -19.27
CA ALA A 47 -0.73 -17.71 -18.82
C ALA A 47 -1.70 -18.89 -18.58
N GLY A 48 -2.98 -18.75 -18.93
CA GLY A 48 -4.00 -19.79 -18.85
C GLY A 48 -4.71 -19.90 -17.50
N MET A 49 -4.39 -19.04 -16.53
CA MET A 49 -5.03 -19.05 -15.21
C MET A 49 -5.21 -17.62 -14.70
N PRO A 50 -6.38 -16.99 -14.95
CA PRO A 50 -6.68 -15.66 -14.44
C PRO A 50 -6.64 -15.62 -12.91
N VAL A 51 -5.98 -14.60 -12.37
CA VAL A 51 -5.86 -14.32 -10.95
C VAL A 51 -6.70 -13.09 -10.63
N GLU A 52 -7.82 -13.33 -9.97
CA GLU A 52 -8.73 -12.28 -9.48
C GLU A 52 -8.33 -11.86 -8.06
N LEU A 53 -8.12 -10.57 -7.86
CA LEU A 53 -7.61 -10.02 -6.60
C LEU A 53 -8.52 -8.91 -6.07
N ASP A 54 -8.76 -8.92 -4.75
CA ASP A 54 -9.12 -7.71 -4.00
C ASP A 54 -7.83 -7.05 -3.54
N GLY A 55 -7.41 -6.00 -4.25
CA GLY A 55 -6.15 -5.31 -3.99
C GLY A 55 -6.08 -4.67 -2.61
N ALA A 56 -7.21 -4.18 -2.10
CA ALA A 56 -7.25 -3.56 -0.79
C ALA A 56 -7.10 -4.62 0.32
N ALA A 57 -7.88 -5.71 0.22
CA ALA A 57 -7.82 -6.79 1.20
C ALA A 57 -6.43 -7.44 1.28
N ILE A 58 -5.77 -7.67 0.14
CA ILE A 58 -4.43 -8.29 0.09
C ILE A 58 -3.38 -7.38 0.72
N LEU A 59 -3.42 -6.08 0.44
CA LEU A 59 -2.47 -5.15 1.03
C LEU A 59 -2.70 -4.98 2.54
N SER A 60 -3.96 -4.91 2.99
CA SER A 60 -4.29 -4.90 4.42
C SER A 60 -3.78 -6.16 5.12
N GLU A 61 -4.00 -7.35 4.54
CA GLU A 61 -3.51 -8.60 5.14
C GLU A 61 -1.98 -8.67 5.14
N ARG A 62 -1.33 -8.26 4.05
CA ARG A 62 0.14 -8.21 3.98
C ARG A 62 0.71 -7.29 5.07
N ALA A 63 0.09 -6.13 5.27
CA ALA A 63 0.51 -5.20 6.31
C ALA A 63 0.36 -5.81 7.70
N ARG A 64 -0.76 -6.48 7.97
CA ARG A 64 -1.02 -7.19 9.23
C ARG A 64 -0.01 -8.30 9.47
N LEU A 65 0.22 -9.18 8.48
CA LEU A 65 1.18 -10.28 8.56
C LEU A 65 2.61 -9.79 8.80
N SER A 66 2.95 -8.63 8.24
CA SER A 66 4.27 -8.01 8.40
C SER A 66 4.35 -7.06 9.60
N SER A 67 3.29 -6.99 10.43
CA SER A 67 3.18 -6.09 11.59
C SER A 67 3.52 -4.62 11.25
N LEU A 68 3.17 -4.19 10.04
CA LEU A 68 3.44 -2.84 9.56
C LEU A 68 2.47 -1.86 10.21
N THR A 69 2.99 -0.69 10.54
CA THR A 69 2.23 0.43 11.08
C THR A 69 2.70 1.73 10.43
N ARG A 70 1.89 2.79 10.50
CA ARG A 70 2.29 4.13 10.07
C ARG A 70 3.51 4.60 10.86
N GLN A 71 4.51 5.16 10.17
CA GLN A 71 5.73 5.68 10.80
C GLN A 71 6.10 7.11 10.36
N GLY A 72 5.15 7.86 9.79
CA GLY A 72 5.35 9.25 9.39
C GLY A 72 6.41 9.41 8.30
N ALA A 73 7.57 9.98 8.67
CA ALA A 73 8.69 10.19 7.77
C ALA A 73 9.51 8.92 7.53
N VAL A 74 9.19 7.81 8.20
CA VAL A 74 9.83 6.51 7.97
C VAL A 74 8.85 5.62 7.20
N SER A 75 9.35 4.85 6.24
CA SER A 75 8.56 3.81 5.59
C SER A 75 8.03 2.81 6.61
N CYS A 76 6.90 2.15 6.32
CA CYS A 76 6.31 1.17 7.24
C CYS A 76 7.30 0.05 7.64
N GLY A 77 8.20 -0.35 6.73
CA GLY A 77 9.23 -1.36 6.97
C GLY A 77 10.48 -0.86 7.70
N GLY A 78 10.55 0.43 8.06
CA GLY A 78 11.61 1.00 8.90
C GLY A 78 12.95 1.30 8.22
N SER A 79 13.19 0.86 6.98
CA SER A 79 14.52 1.00 6.34
C SER A 79 14.71 2.24 5.47
N CYS A 80 13.62 2.93 5.13
CA CYS A 80 13.64 4.16 4.33
C CYS A 80 13.14 5.37 5.13
N HIS A 81 13.88 6.47 5.06
CA HIS A 81 13.61 7.72 5.76
C HIS A 81 13.45 8.89 4.78
N LEU A 82 12.40 9.68 4.97
CA LEU A 82 12.20 10.96 4.31
C LEU A 82 13.01 12.03 5.04
N VAL A 83 14.01 12.58 4.36
CA VAL A 83 14.90 13.62 4.87
C VAL A 83 14.63 14.92 4.13
N ARG A 84 14.48 16.02 4.87
CA ARG A 84 14.30 17.35 4.27
C ARG A 84 15.64 17.85 3.71
N ALA A 85 15.69 18.11 2.40
CA ALA A 85 16.81 18.78 1.72
C ALA A 85 16.55 20.29 1.57
N SER A 86 17.48 21.06 0.99
CA SER A 86 17.27 22.50 0.76
C SER A 86 16.16 22.80 -0.26
N ASP A 87 16.00 21.94 -1.25
CA ASP A 87 15.11 22.09 -2.40
C ASP A 87 13.89 21.16 -2.37
N GLY A 88 13.86 20.17 -1.46
CA GLY A 88 12.74 19.25 -1.37
C GLY A 88 12.91 18.17 -0.32
N TRP A 89 12.46 16.96 -0.66
CA TRP A 89 12.57 15.78 0.18
C TRP A 89 13.39 14.72 -0.54
N LEU A 90 14.21 14.00 0.22
CA LEU A 90 14.92 12.82 -0.23
C LEU A 90 14.35 11.61 0.49
N ALA A 91 14.12 10.53 -0.25
CA ALA A 91 13.84 9.22 0.33
C ALA A 91 15.16 8.43 0.39
N VAL A 92 15.73 8.29 1.58
CA VAL A 92 17.00 7.60 1.79
C VAL A 92 16.72 6.21 2.34
N SER A 93 17.04 5.18 1.56
CA SER A 93 16.93 3.79 1.97
C SER A 93 18.29 3.22 2.31
N LEU A 94 18.47 2.73 3.54
CA LEU A 94 19.66 2.04 4.01
C LEU A 94 19.32 0.60 4.40
N SER A 95 18.55 -0.08 3.55
CA SER A 95 18.32 -1.51 3.71
C SER A 95 19.66 -2.25 3.72
N ARG A 96 19.91 -2.98 4.81
CA ARG A 96 21.02 -3.93 4.94
C ARG A 96 20.35 -5.30 5.00
N ASP A 97 20.76 -6.19 4.12
CA ASP A 97 20.25 -7.56 4.07
C ASP A 97 20.36 -8.27 5.42
#